data_AF-A0A3B3YP89-F1
#
_entry.id   AF-A0A3B3YP89-F1
#
_cell.length_a   1.000
_cell.length_b   1.000
_cell.length_c   1.000
_cell.angle_alpha   90.00
_cell.angle_beta   90.00
_cell.angle_gamma   90.00
#
_symmetry.space_group_name_H-M   'P 1'
#
loop_
_entity.id
_entity.type
_entity.pdbx_description
1 polymer ?
#
loop_
_entity_poly.entity_id
_entity_poly.type
_entity_poly.pdbx_seq_one_letter_code
_entity_poly.pdbx_strand_id
1 'polypeptide(L)'
;MPLIIQIDTYSYNSCSSRPVHRAFAQIKVFCDKGAERKLRDEEKKQLRRRIKGDACCFNSSLGPRSPIRRAESTLFKSILDLDSQPVLFIPDVHFGNLQRAGQVRIQGLPKKTMSSQEEICPPQPKKSKVEPERKVLLYVRKECDEVFDALMLHAPTLRALMEAISEKYTVPVEKITKVYQKSKKGVLVNMDNNIIQHYSNEDTFILTLESSADSFHVTLSEI
;
A
#
# COMPACT_ATOMS: atom_id res chain seq x y z
N MET A 1 16.82 11.28 -14.58
CA MET A 1 15.37 11.24 -14.84
C MET A 1 14.66 12.28 -13.98
N PRO A 2 13.66 13.01 -14.51
CA PRO A 2 12.84 13.88 -13.67
C PRO A 2 11.98 13.03 -12.74
N LEU A 3 12.08 13.27 -11.43
CA LEU A 3 11.26 12.60 -10.43
C LEU A 3 10.21 13.59 -9.92
N ILE A 4 9.04 13.06 -9.53
CA ILE A 4 7.95 13.83 -8.95
C ILE A 4 7.52 13.18 -7.64
N ILE A 5 7.05 13.99 -6.70
CA ILE A 5 6.21 13.55 -5.58
C ILE A 5 4.78 13.85 -6.01
N GLN A 6 3.93 12.83 -6.03
CA GLN A 6 2.50 12.95 -6.31
C GLN A 6 1.70 12.60 -5.05
N ILE A 7 0.63 13.35 -4.78
CA ILE A 7 -0.30 13.12 -3.67
C ILE A 7 -1.69 12.96 -4.26
N ASP A 8 -2.29 11.78 -4.03
CA ASP A 8 -3.67 11.47 -4.36
C ASP A 8 -4.49 11.49 -3.06
N THR A 9 -5.53 12.32 -3.01
CA THR A 9 -6.47 12.41 -1.88
C THR A 9 -7.75 11.68 -2.24
N TYR A 10 -8.19 10.76 -1.38
CA TYR A 10 -9.40 9.97 -1.56
C TYR A 10 -10.46 10.35 -0.51
N SER A 11 -11.73 10.19 -0.87
CA SER A 11 -12.84 10.37 0.07
C SER A 11 -13.01 9.12 0.92
N TYR A 12 -13.08 9.30 2.23
CA TYR A 12 -13.21 8.21 3.20
C TYR A 12 -14.53 7.42 3.07
N ASN A 13 -15.60 8.12 2.69
CA ASN A 13 -16.96 7.55 2.65
C ASN A 13 -17.32 6.95 1.28
N SER A 14 -16.38 6.91 0.34
CA SER A 14 -16.61 6.46 -1.03
C SER A 14 -15.88 5.15 -1.27
N CYS A 15 -16.56 4.12 -1.75
CA CYS A 15 -15.90 2.90 -2.26
C CYS A 15 -15.24 3.12 -3.65
N SER A 16 -14.95 4.38 -4.00
CA SER A 16 -14.38 4.76 -5.29
C SER A 16 -12.87 4.62 -5.25
N SER A 17 -12.31 3.92 -6.25
CA SER A 17 -10.86 3.86 -6.48
C SER A 17 -10.31 5.11 -7.18
N ARG A 18 -11.13 6.15 -7.39
CA ARG A 18 -10.76 7.41 -8.04
C ARG A 18 -10.49 8.49 -6.99
N PRO A 19 -9.35 9.21 -7.04
CA PRO A 19 -9.06 10.29 -6.10
C PRO A 19 -10.01 11.47 -6.31
N VAL A 20 -10.30 12.20 -5.22
CA VAL A 20 -11.06 13.47 -5.25
C VAL A 20 -10.18 14.66 -5.56
N HIS A 21 -8.88 14.57 -5.30
CA HIS A 21 -7.90 15.59 -5.64
C HIS A 21 -6.53 14.96 -5.88
N ARG A 22 -5.78 15.51 -6.83
CA ARG A 22 -4.42 15.09 -7.15
C ARG A 22 -3.51 16.29 -7.31
N ALA A 23 -2.31 16.22 -6.77
CA ALA A 23 -1.30 17.25 -6.95
C ALA A 23 0.13 16.69 -6.97
N PHE A 24 1.07 17.44 -7.56
CA PHE A 24 2.47 17.03 -7.66
C PHE A 24 3.48 18.16 -7.43
N ALA A 25 4.72 17.77 -7.09
CA ALA A 25 5.89 18.63 -7.06
C ALA A 25 7.08 17.92 -7.72
N GLN A 26 7.86 18.65 -8.53
CA GLN A 26 9.09 18.11 -9.10
C GLN A 26 10.19 18.06 -8.05
N ILE A 27 10.94 16.97 -8.02
CA ILE A 27 12.05 16.79 -7.09
C ILE A 27 13.34 16.42 -7.82
N LYS A 28 14.45 16.74 -7.18
CA LYS A 28 15.78 16.25 -7.52
C LYS A 28 16.39 15.65 -6.27
N VAL A 29 16.80 14.40 -6.38
CA VAL A 29 17.43 13.66 -5.28
C VAL A 29 18.94 13.74 -5.46
N PHE A 30 19.65 14.01 -4.37
CA PHE A 30 21.09 14.09 -4.34
C PHE A 30 21.61 13.17 -3.23
N CYS A 31 22.77 12.56 -3.45
CA CYS A 31 23.49 11.85 -2.39
C CYS A 31 24.15 12.86 -1.42
N ASP A 32 24.27 12.45 -0.16
CA ASP A 32 24.87 13.24 0.92
C ASP A 32 24.25 14.65 1.05
N LYS A 33 25.09 15.65 1.36
CA LYS A 33 24.75 17.09 1.35
C LYS A 33 24.73 17.70 -0.06
N GLY A 34 24.40 16.92 -1.08
CA GLY A 34 24.46 17.36 -2.47
C GLY A 34 23.45 18.46 -2.81
N ALA A 35 22.27 18.43 -2.20
CA ALA A 35 21.24 19.45 -2.38
C ALA A 35 21.71 20.82 -1.85
N GLU A 36 22.28 20.85 -0.64
CA GLU A 36 22.79 22.06 -0.01
C GLU A 36 24.00 22.61 -0.76
N ARG A 37 24.91 21.75 -1.23
CA ARG A 37 26.00 22.16 -2.11
C ARG A 37 25.46 22.83 -3.38
N LYS A 38 24.46 22.22 -4.02
CA LYS A 38 23.86 22.75 -5.25
C LYS A 38 23.17 24.09 -5.02
N LEU A 39 22.44 24.25 -3.92
CA LEU A 39 21.79 25.51 -3.55
C LEU A 39 22.84 26.62 -3.39
N ARG A 40 23.90 26.37 -2.61
CA ARG A 40 24.98 27.35 -2.40
C ARG A 40 25.68 27.76 -3.70
N ASP A 41 25.92 26.82 -4.61
CA ASP A 41 26.56 27.10 -5.89
C ASP A 41 25.67 27.96 -6.80
N GLU A 42 24.37 27.69 -6.84
CA GLU A 42 23.40 28.53 -7.58
C GLU A 42 23.28 29.93 -6.94
N GLU A 43 23.23 30.04 -5.61
CA GLU A 43 23.24 31.34 -4.90
C GLU A 43 24.50 32.16 -5.21
N LYS A 44 25.68 31.53 -5.18
CA LYS A 44 26.96 32.18 -5.53
C LYS A 44 26.98 32.64 -6.99
N LYS A 45 26.40 31.85 -7.90
CA LYS A 45 26.26 32.19 -9.32
C LYS A 45 25.28 33.35 -9.54
N GLN A 46 24.15 33.37 -8.83
CA GLN A 46 23.17 34.45 -8.84
C GLN A 46 23.80 35.78 -8.36
N LEU A 47 24.60 35.74 -7.29
CA LEU A 47 25.29 36.93 -6.77
C LEU A 47 26.30 37.49 -7.78
N ARG A 48 27.09 36.62 -8.44
CA ARG A 48 28.03 37.05 -9.50
C ARG A 48 27.33 37.65 -10.72
N ARG A 49 26.14 37.17 -11.07
CA ARG A 49 25.31 37.73 -12.15
C ARG A 49 24.79 39.12 -11.79
N ARG A 50 24.36 39.34 -10.54
CA ARG A 50 23.97 40.68 -10.05
C ARG A 50 25.12 41.68 -10.07
N ILE A 51 26.35 41.24 -9.83
CA ILE A 51 27.53 42.12 -9.81
C ILE A 51 28.01 42.45 -11.24
N LYS A 52 27.69 41.62 -12.24
CA LYS A 52 28.16 41.76 -13.63
C LYS A 52 27.10 42.35 -14.59
N GLY A 53 25.85 42.55 -14.15
CA GLY A 53 24.79 43.18 -14.95
C GLY A 53 24.13 44.34 -14.20
N ASP A 54 24.40 45.56 -14.69
CA ASP A 54 23.67 46.83 -14.53
C ASP A 54 23.36 47.32 -13.09
N ALA A 55 23.84 48.47 -12.60
CA ALA A 55 24.09 49.78 -13.22
C ALA A 55 22.92 50.36 -14.05
N CYS A 56 21.69 49.84 -13.91
CA CYS A 56 20.38 50.43 -14.27
C CYS A 56 19.37 49.28 -14.13
N CYS A 57 18.38 49.23 -13.23
CA CYS A 57 17.39 50.22 -12.89
C CYS A 57 17.03 50.02 -11.41
N PHE A 58 17.29 51.06 -10.61
CA PHE A 58 16.79 51.16 -9.26
C PHE A 58 15.32 51.61 -9.35
N ASN A 59 14.39 50.72 -9.02
CA ASN A 59 13.16 51.04 -8.29
C ASN A 59 12.32 49.79 -8.11
N SER A 60 12.53 49.11 -6.98
CA SER A 60 11.43 48.67 -6.12
C SER A 60 11.99 48.15 -4.78
N SER A 61 11.73 48.96 -3.75
CA SER A 61 11.66 48.62 -2.32
C SER A 61 12.85 47.89 -1.68
N LEU A 62 13.78 48.68 -1.15
CA LEU A 62 14.58 48.30 0.00
C LEU A 62 13.69 48.30 1.26
N GLY A 63 13.43 47.12 1.80
CA GLY A 63 13.03 46.94 3.20
C GLY A 63 14.04 46.01 3.86
N PRO A 64 14.44 46.25 5.12
CA PRO A 64 15.38 45.37 5.81
C PRO A 64 14.69 44.02 6.03
N ARG A 65 15.08 43.00 5.25
CA ARG A 65 14.68 41.62 5.54
C ARG A 65 15.38 41.19 6.83
N SER A 66 14.63 41.22 7.92
CA SER A 66 14.99 40.54 9.17
C SER A 66 15.36 39.07 8.90
N PRO A 67 16.31 38.47 9.65
CA PRO A 67 16.69 37.07 9.46
C PRO A 67 15.65 36.16 10.14
N ILE A 68 14.37 36.34 9.85
CA ILE A 68 13.38 35.31 10.12
C ILE A 68 13.60 34.27 9.03
N ARG A 69 14.25 33.16 9.38
CA ARG A 69 14.33 31.95 8.55
C ARG A 69 12.91 31.41 8.36
N ARG A 70 12.13 32.04 7.49
CA ARG A 70 10.90 31.43 6.98
C ARG A 70 11.35 30.21 6.20
N ALA A 71 10.87 29.03 6.61
CA ALA A 71 11.09 27.82 5.84
C ALA A 71 10.59 28.06 4.41
N GLU A 72 11.46 27.90 3.42
CA GLU A 72 11.05 27.96 2.02
C GLU A 72 10.14 26.77 1.75
N SER A 73 8.85 27.03 1.51
CA SER A 73 7.87 26.00 1.18
C SER A 73 7.62 25.98 -0.32
N THR A 74 7.50 24.78 -0.87
CA THR A 74 7.08 24.57 -2.27
C THR A 74 5.64 24.10 -2.28
N LEU A 75 4.76 24.84 -2.96
CA LEU A 75 3.36 24.45 -3.13
C LEU A 75 3.23 23.40 -4.24
N PHE A 76 2.41 22.38 -3.99
CA PHE A 76 2.09 21.37 -4.98
C PHE A 76 1.18 21.95 -6.07
N LYS A 77 1.38 21.52 -7.31
CA LYS A 77 0.55 21.90 -8.46
C LYS A 77 -0.56 20.87 -8.63
N SER A 78 -1.81 21.32 -8.73
CA SER A 78 -2.96 20.43 -8.95
C SER A 78 -2.89 19.76 -10.33
N ILE A 79 -3.34 18.50 -10.41
CA ILE A 79 -3.47 17.71 -11.64
C ILE A 79 -4.96 17.50 -11.89
N LEU A 80 -5.41 17.86 -13.09
CA LEU A 80 -6.82 17.73 -13.49
C LEU A 80 -7.19 16.29 -13.85
N ASP A 81 -6.23 15.51 -14.34
CA ASP A 81 -6.40 14.10 -14.63
C ASP A 81 -6.40 13.27 -13.33
N LEU A 82 -7.59 12.78 -13.00
CA LEU A 82 -7.84 11.91 -11.84
C LEU A 82 -8.02 10.44 -12.24
N ASP A 83 -8.00 10.14 -13.54
CA ASP A 83 -8.32 8.81 -14.07
C ASP A 83 -7.06 7.98 -14.31
N SER A 84 -5.93 8.62 -14.61
CA SER A 84 -4.64 7.91 -14.67
C SER A 84 -4.26 7.28 -13.34
N GLN A 85 -3.76 6.05 -13.38
CA GLN A 85 -3.26 5.35 -12.20
C GLN A 85 -1.74 5.54 -12.09
N PRO A 86 -1.22 5.85 -10.88
CA PRO A 86 0.22 5.89 -10.67
C PRO A 86 0.81 4.48 -10.78
N VAL A 87 2.03 4.39 -11.30
CA VAL A 87 2.77 3.12 -11.31
C VAL A 87 3.28 2.84 -9.90
N LEU A 88 2.76 1.79 -9.28
CA LEU A 88 3.24 1.30 -7.99
C LEU A 88 4.31 0.24 -8.22
N PHE A 89 5.50 0.48 -7.68
CA PHE A 89 6.54 -0.54 -7.63
C PHE A 89 6.26 -1.45 -6.43
N ILE A 90 5.91 -2.70 -6.73
CA ILE A 90 5.68 -3.75 -5.72
C ILE A 90 6.73 -4.84 -6.00
N PRO A 91 7.78 -4.96 -5.18
CA PRO A 91 8.73 -6.06 -5.32
C PRO A 91 7.97 -7.40 -5.18
N ASP A 92 8.42 -8.43 -5.91
CA ASP A 92 7.89 -9.80 -5.92
C ASP A 92 6.57 -10.05 -6.70
N VAL A 93 6.01 -9.05 -7.38
CA VAL A 93 4.92 -9.26 -8.35
C VAL A 93 5.48 -9.28 -9.78
N HIS A 94 5.49 -10.45 -10.41
CA HIS A 94 5.87 -10.57 -11.82
C HIS A 94 4.96 -9.66 -12.67
N PHE A 95 5.57 -8.71 -13.42
CA PHE A 95 4.97 -7.65 -14.24
C PHE A 95 3.93 -8.08 -15.30
N GLY A 96 3.53 -9.35 -15.34
CA GLY A 96 2.70 -9.92 -16.38
C GLY A 96 1.28 -9.39 -16.47
N ASN A 97 0.66 -8.85 -15.40
CA ASN A 97 -0.77 -8.50 -15.42
C ASN A 97 -1.21 -7.25 -14.62
N LEU A 98 -0.33 -6.53 -13.91
CA LEU A 98 -0.79 -5.48 -12.98
C LEU A 98 -0.99 -4.08 -13.57
N GLN A 99 -0.64 -3.82 -14.84
CA GLN A 99 -0.99 -2.54 -15.48
C GLN A 99 -2.49 -2.37 -15.77
N ARG A 100 -3.36 -3.27 -15.25
CA ARG A 100 -4.81 -3.15 -15.42
C ARG A 100 -5.60 -3.51 -14.16
N ALA A 101 -5.08 -3.21 -12.97
CA ALA A 101 -5.86 -3.30 -11.73
C ALA A 101 -6.71 -2.04 -11.51
N GLY A 102 -7.63 -1.82 -12.46
CA GLY A 102 -8.66 -0.79 -12.41
C GLY A 102 -10.00 -1.34 -12.91
N GLN A 103 -10.32 -2.60 -12.62
CA GLN A 103 -11.67 -3.12 -12.86
C GLN A 103 -11.91 -4.42 -12.08
N VAL A 104 -12.52 -4.30 -10.90
CA VAL A 104 -13.36 -5.40 -10.40
C VAL A 104 -14.68 -5.29 -11.16
N ARG A 105 -14.85 -6.08 -12.23
CA ARG A 105 -16.15 -6.27 -12.89
C ARG A 105 -16.61 -7.69 -12.63
N ILE A 106 -17.51 -7.86 -11.67
CA ILE A 106 -18.31 -9.07 -11.54
C ILE A 106 -19.44 -9.01 -12.59
N GLN A 107 -19.75 -10.18 -13.16
CA GLN A 107 -20.91 -10.59 -13.97
C GLN A 107 -20.65 -10.84 -15.49
N GLY A 108 -20.57 -12.14 -15.84
CA GLY A 108 -21.52 -12.82 -16.76
C GLY A 108 -21.36 -12.71 -18.29
N LEU A 109 -21.13 -13.87 -18.92
CA LEU A 109 -21.42 -14.25 -20.34
C LEU A 109 -20.45 -13.78 -21.47
N PRO A 110 -20.40 -14.47 -22.65
CA PRO A 110 -19.15 -14.91 -23.26
C PRO A 110 -18.95 -14.44 -24.72
N LYS A 111 -17.72 -14.70 -25.23
CA LYS A 111 -17.28 -14.81 -26.64
C LYS A 111 -17.42 -13.59 -27.57
N LYS A 112 -16.28 -13.19 -28.13
CA LYS A 112 -15.99 -12.95 -29.56
C LYS A 112 -14.46 -12.87 -29.72
N THR A 113 -13.82 -13.96 -30.16
CA THR A 113 -13.28 -14.14 -31.52
C THR A 113 -12.69 -12.87 -32.11
N MET A 114 -11.36 -12.76 -32.14
CA MET A 114 -10.62 -12.18 -33.26
C MET A 114 -9.31 -12.95 -33.46
N SER A 115 -9.13 -13.39 -34.69
CA SER A 115 -8.01 -14.13 -35.27
C SER A 115 -6.80 -13.23 -35.50
N SER A 116 -5.58 -13.77 -35.37
CA SER A 116 -4.40 -13.38 -36.16
C SER A 116 -3.31 -14.48 -36.09
N GLN A 117 -2.60 -14.63 -37.20
CA GLN A 117 -1.82 -15.76 -37.72
C GLN A 117 -0.55 -16.21 -36.98
N GLU A 118 -0.33 -17.53 -37.09
CA GLU A 118 0.91 -18.28 -37.37
C GLU A 118 2.24 -17.83 -36.77
N GLU A 119 2.79 -18.65 -35.86
CA GLU A 119 4.05 -19.35 -36.12
C GLU A 119 4.14 -20.64 -35.29
N ILE A 120 4.64 -21.70 -35.93
CA ILE A 120 4.76 -23.07 -35.46
C ILE A 120 5.79 -23.17 -34.32
N CYS A 121 5.41 -23.80 -33.20
CA CYS A 121 6.33 -24.43 -32.25
C CYS A 121 5.61 -25.65 -31.61
N PRO A 122 6.26 -26.82 -31.46
CA PRO A 122 5.60 -28.03 -30.99
C PRO A 122 5.20 -27.93 -29.50
N PRO A 123 4.07 -28.53 -29.06
CA PRO A 123 3.58 -28.38 -27.70
C PRO A 123 4.38 -29.25 -26.74
N GLN A 124 5.11 -28.64 -25.82
CA GLN A 124 5.63 -29.34 -24.64
C GLN A 124 4.48 -29.67 -23.68
N PRO A 125 4.49 -30.86 -23.04
CA PRO A 125 3.36 -31.34 -22.26
C PRO A 125 3.08 -30.42 -21.08
N LYS A 126 1.82 -30.02 -20.97
CA LYS A 126 1.24 -29.24 -19.88
C LYS A 126 1.61 -29.89 -18.53
N LYS A 127 2.63 -29.38 -17.87
CA LYS A 127 2.74 -29.53 -16.41
C LYS A 127 1.65 -28.63 -15.84
N SER A 128 0.66 -29.25 -15.20
CA SER A 128 -0.31 -28.56 -14.35
C SER A 128 0.45 -27.57 -13.48
N LYS A 129 0.25 -26.26 -13.72
CA LYS A 129 0.71 -25.21 -12.82
C LYS A 129 0.05 -25.49 -11.48
N VAL A 130 0.82 -26.07 -10.55
CA VAL A 130 0.51 -26.05 -9.13
C VAL A 130 0.53 -24.56 -8.77
N GLU A 131 -0.65 -24.02 -8.45
CA GLU A 131 -0.83 -22.69 -7.88
C GLU A 131 0.14 -22.59 -6.69
N PRO A 132 1.02 -21.56 -6.63
CA PRO A 132 1.90 -21.42 -5.48
C PRO A 132 1.01 -21.19 -4.25
N GLU A 133 1.05 -22.11 -3.29
CA GLU A 133 0.35 -21.99 -2.01
C GLU A 133 0.71 -20.64 -1.38
N ARG A 134 -0.24 -19.69 -1.38
CA ARG A 134 -0.06 -18.39 -0.73
C ARG A 134 -0.14 -18.60 0.78
N LYS A 135 1.01 -18.85 1.40
CA LYS A 135 1.13 -18.90 2.86
C LYS A 135 1.03 -17.48 3.42
N VAL A 136 0.35 -17.35 4.56
CA VAL A 136 0.17 -16.06 5.24
C VAL A 136 0.66 -16.20 6.68
N LEU A 137 1.57 -15.32 7.09
CA LEU A 137 2.04 -15.20 8.46
C LEU A 137 1.24 -14.09 9.16
N LEU A 138 0.61 -14.39 10.29
CA LEU A 138 -0.06 -13.40 11.14
C LEU A 138 0.66 -13.29 12.49
N TYR A 139 0.70 -12.09 13.05
CA TYR A 139 1.19 -11.87 14.41
C TYR A 139 0.02 -11.59 15.34
N VAL A 140 -0.11 -12.40 16.39
CA VAL A 140 -1.20 -12.28 17.35
C VAL A 140 -0.66 -12.19 18.76
N ARG A 141 -1.35 -11.48 19.65
CA ARG A 141 -1.06 -11.51 21.08
C ARG A 141 -2.33 -11.41 21.88
N LYS A 142 -2.34 -11.87 23.13
CA LYS A 142 -3.46 -11.55 24.04
C LYS A 142 -3.33 -10.11 24.52
N GLU A 143 -4.43 -9.53 24.98
CA GLU A 143 -4.47 -8.12 25.42
C GLU A 143 -3.46 -7.82 26.54
N CYS A 144 -3.23 -8.77 27.45
CA CYS A 144 -2.29 -8.64 28.56
C CYS A 144 -0.84 -8.96 28.20
N ASP A 145 -0.56 -9.43 26.97
CA ASP A 145 0.76 -9.88 26.56
C ASP A 145 1.50 -8.75 25.81
N GLU A 146 2.80 -8.61 26.05
CA GLU A 146 3.66 -7.64 25.33
C GLU A 146 4.28 -8.24 24.06
N VAL A 147 4.33 -9.57 23.97
CA VAL A 147 4.96 -10.30 22.88
C VAL A 147 3.92 -10.87 21.94
N PHE A 148 4.25 -10.90 20.64
CA PHE A 148 3.41 -11.51 19.62
C PHE A 148 3.86 -12.94 19.32
N ASP A 149 2.87 -13.81 19.16
CA ASP A 149 3.00 -15.13 18.59
C ASP A 149 2.82 -15.10 17.08
N ALA A 150 3.60 -15.91 16.38
CA ALA A 150 3.46 -16.15 14.96
C ALA A 150 2.44 -17.27 14.69
N LEU A 151 1.44 -16.98 13.85
CA LEU A 151 0.53 -17.96 13.27
C LEU A 151 0.80 -18.09 11.77
N MET A 152 1.36 -19.22 11.36
CA MET A 152 1.62 -19.52 9.94
C MET A 152 0.43 -20.29 9.35
N LEU A 153 -0.30 -19.64 8.44
CA LEU A 153 -1.38 -20.27 7.70
C LEU A 153 -0.81 -20.88 6.42
N HIS A 154 -0.95 -22.20 6.27
CA HIS A 154 -0.51 -22.93 5.08
C HIS A 154 -1.32 -22.56 3.83
N ALA A 155 -2.56 -22.08 4.01
CA ALA A 155 -3.43 -21.54 2.98
C ALA A 155 -4.31 -20.42 3.55
N PRO A 156 -4.75 -19.44 2.75
CA PRO A 156 -5.57 -18.33 3.23
C PRO A 156 -7.04 -18.76 3.36
N THR A 157 -7.32 -19.63 4.32
CA THR A 157 -8.64 -20.19 4.61
C THR A 157 -8.96 -20.12 6.09
N LEU A 158 -10.24 -20.08 6.43
CA LEU A 158 -10.71 -20.07 7.82
C LEU A 158 -10.25 -21.33 8.57
N ARG A 159 -10.28 -22.48 7.89
CA ARG A 159 -9.85 -23.75 8.48
C ARG A 159 -8.36 -23.72 8.85
N ALA A 160 -7.50 -23.22 7.96
CA ALA A 160 -6.07 -23.09 8.24
C ALA A 160 -5.79 -22.16 9.43
N LEU A 161 -6.57 -21.08 9.58
CA LEU A 161 -6.49 -20.19 10.73
C LEU A 161 -6.85 -20.94 12.03
N MET A 162 -7.95 -21.69 12.03
CA MET A 162 -8.38 -22.47 13.19
C MET A 162 -7.35 -23.54 13.58
N GLU A 163 -6.75 -24.21 12.60
CA GLU A 163 -5.68 -25.19 12.80
C GLU A 163 -4.42 -24.54 13.40
N ALA A 164 -4.00 -23.37 12.90
CA ALA A 164 -2.85 -22.64 13.45
C ALA A 164 -3.09 -22.19 14.90
N ILE A 165 -4.29 -21.70 15.22
CA ILE A 165 -4.69 -21.33 16.59
C ILE A 165 -4.73 -22.58 17.48
N SER A 166 -5.27 -23.68 16.96
CA SER A 166 -5.37 -24.95 17.68
C SER A 166 -3.99 -25.47 18.09
N GLU A 167 -3.05 -25.49 17.16
CA GLU A 167 -1.67 -25.90 17.40
C GLU A 167 -0.98 -24.99 18.42
N LYS A 168 -1.12 -23.66 18.26
CA LYS A 168 -0.42 -22.69 19.09
C LYS A 168 -0.95 -22.61 20.53
N TYR A 169 -2.26 -22.70 20.71
CA TYR A 169 -2.93 -22.49 22.00
C TYR A 169 -3.53 -23.76 22.60
N THR A 170 -3.25 -24.93 22.02
CA THR A 170 -3.70 -26.24 22.48
C THR A 170 -5.23 -26.35 22.62
N VAL A 171 -5.96 -25.68 21.73
CA VAL A 171 -7.43 -25.70 21.67
C VAL A 171 -7.88 -26.67 20.58
N PRO A 172 -8.74 -27.67 20.83
CA PRO A 172 -9.22 -28.55 19.77
C PRO A 172 -9.95 -27.76 18.67
N VAL A 173 -9.61 -28.00 17.40
CA VAL A 173 -10.21 -27.30 16.24
C VAL A 173 -11.73 -27.45 16.25
N GLU A 174 -12.24 -28.62 16.64
CA GLU A 174 -13.65 -28.97 16.68
C GLU A 174 -14.43 -28.15 17.72
N LYS A 175 -13.73 -27.65 18.75
CA LYS A 175 -14.34 -26.80 19.78
C LYS A 175 -14.36 -25.33 19.38
N ILE A 176 -13.57 -24.91 18.39
CA ILE A 176 -13.62 -23.54 17.86
C ILE A 176 -14.85 -23.42 16.96
N THR A 177 -15.95 -22.87 17.48
CA THR A 177 -17.22 -22.86 16.75
C THR A 177 -17.45 -21.55 15.99
N LYS A 178 -16.83 -20.45 16.45
CA LYS A 178 -17.00 -19.13 15.84
C LYS A 178 -15.68 -18.37 15.85
N VAL A 179 -15.40 -17.71 14.75
CA VAL A 179 -14.22 -16.86 14.58
C VAL A 179 -14.69 -15.52 14.04
N TYR A 180 -14.30 -14.44 14.72
CA TYR A 180 -14.71 -13.09 14.37
C TYR A 180 -13.51 -12.19 14.12
N GLN A 181 -13.67 -11.23 13.21
CA GLN A 181 -12.79 -10.08 13.09
C GLN A 181 -13.43 -8.89 13.80
N LYS A 182 -12.67 -8.18 14.63
CA LYS A 182 -13.09 -6.88 15.16
C LYS A 182 -12.24 -5.79 14.51
N SER A 183 -12.88 -4.95 13.71
CA SER A 183 -12.20 -3.79 13.10
C SER A 183 -11.84 -2.73 14.14
N LYS A 184 -10.94 -1.79 13.80
CA LYS A 184 -10.62 -0.63 14.66
C LYS A 184 -11.84 0.23 15.04
N LYS A 185 -12.91 0.16 14.24
CA LYS A 185 -14.19 0.84 14.51
C LYS A 185 -15.10 0.09 15.49
N GLY A 186 -14.68 -1.08 15.96
CA GLY A 186 -15.48 -1.94 16.84
C GLY A 186 -16.51 -2.81 16.12
N VAL A 187 -16.56 -2.81 14.79
CA VAL A 187 -17.46 -3.69 14.03
C VAL A 187 -16.94 -5.13 14.10
N LEU A 188 -17.80 -6.04 14.54
CA LEU A 188 -17.57 -7.48 14.56
C LEU A 188 -18.07 -8.11 13.26
N VAL A 189 -17.23 -8.91 12.62
CA VAL A 189 -17.50 -9.60 11.35
C VAL A 189 -17.28 -11.09 11.55
N ASN A 190 -18.24 -11.92 11.10
CA ASN A 190 -18.06 -13.37 11.09
C ASN A 190 -17.07 -13.75 10.00
N MET A 191 -16.00 -14.48 10.35
CA MET A 191 -14.95 -14.80 9.40
C MET A 191 -15.38 -15.90 8.42
N ASP A 192 -14.91 -15.75 7.19
CA ASP A 192 -14.98 -16.76 6.14
C ASP A 192 -13.67 -16.77 5.33
N ASN A 193 -13.56 -17.65 4.34
CA ASN A 193 -12.36 -17.74 3.51
C ASN A 193 -12.10 -16.45 2.71
N ASN A 194 -13.13 -15.67 2.37
CA ASN A 194 -12.96 -14.45 1.58
C ASN A 194 -12.22 -13.39 2.41
N ILE A 195 -12.60 -13.25 3.68
CA ILE A 195 -11.95 -12.33 4.61
C ILE A 195 -10.48 -12.71 4.82
N ILE A 196 -10.18 -13.99 5.06
CA ILE A 196 -8.79 -14.46 5.29
C ILE A 196 -7.90 -14.25 4.06
N GLN A 197 -8.46 -14.35 2.84
CA GLN A 197 -7.73 -14.08 1.60
C GLN A 197 -7.22 -12.64 1.46
N HIS A 198 -7.78 -11.71 2.23
CA HIS A 198 -7.37 -10.31 2.23
C HIS A 198 -6.30 -9.99 3.27
N TYR A 199 -5.92 -10.94 4.14
CA TYR A 199 -4.82 -10.73 5.07
C TYR A 199 -3.47 -10.70 4.36
N SER A 200 -2.65 -9.77 4.81
CA SER A 200 -1.27 -9.60 4.37
C SER A 200 -0.32 -10.32 5.33
N ASN A 201 0.87 -10.65 4.84
CA ASN A 201 1.93 -11.13 5.71
C ASN A 201 2.24 -10.09 6.79
N GLU A 202 2.45 -10.59 8.00
CA GLU A 202 2.79 -9.82 9.20
C GLU A 202 1.67 -8.93 9.73
N ASP A 203 0.43 -9.12 9.26
CA ASP A 203 -0.74 -8.44 9.84
C ASP A 203 -0.84 -8.77 11.34
N THR A 204 -1.11 -7.73 12.13
CA THR A 204 -1.07 -7.80 13.60
C THR A 204 -2.46 -7.71 14.21
N PHE A 205 -2.75 -8.57 15.19
CA PHE A 205 -4.04 -8.62 15.87
C PHE A 205 -3.90 -8.86 17.38
N ILE A 206 -4.89 -8.38 18.12
CA ILE A 206 -5.16 -8.87 19.48
C ILE A 206 -6.09 -10.08 19.38
N LEU A 207 -5.65 -11.21 19.91
CA LEU A 207 -6.40 -12.46 20.00
C LEU A 207 -7.15 -12.52 21.32
N THR A 208 -8.46 -12.66 21.23
CA THR A 208 -9.32 -13.00 22.37
C THR A 208 -9.88 -14.40 22.15
N LEU A 209 -9.67 -15.29 23.13
CA LEU A 209 -10.19 -16.65 23.13
C LEU A 209 -11.15 -16.79 24.31
N GLU A 210 -12.45 -16.84 24.03
CA GLU A 210 -13.51 -16.97 25.04
C GLU A 210 -14.05 -18.39 25.04
N SER A 211 -14.14 -19.00 26.22
CA SER A 211 -14.75 -20.32 26.41
C SER A 211 -16.21 -20.18 26.82
N SER A 212 -17.13 -20.82 26.11
CA SER A 212 -18.56 -20.87 26.43
C SER A 212 -19.13 -22.27 26.19
N ALA A 213 -19.71 -22.88 27.23
CA ALA A 213 -20.43 -24.16 27.18
C ALA A 213 -19.73 -25.25 26.33
N ASP A 214 -18.45 -25.51 26.63
CA ASP A 214 -17.56 -26.48 25.95
C ASP A 214 -17.17 -26.15 24.50
N SER A 215 -17.39 -24.90 24.08
CA SER A 215 -16.91 -24.36 22.81
C SER A 215 -16.07 -23.10 23.01
N PHE A 216 -15.27 -22.76 22.02
CA PHE A 216 -14.45 -21.56 21.98
C PHE A 216 -14.94 -20.61 20.91
N HIS A 217 -14.94 -19.33 21.26
CA HIS A 217 -15.12 -18.23 20.34
C HIS A 217 -13.80 -17.46 20.25
N VAL A 218 -13.34 -17.28 19.03
CA VAL A 218 -12.12 -16.55 18.73
C VAL A 218 -12.49 -15.19 18.17
N THR A 219 -11.81 -14.14 18.64
CA THR A 219 -11.88 -12.82 18.03
C THR A 219 -10.46 -12.32 17.72
N LEU A 220 -10.21 -11.93 16.47
CA LEU A 220 -9.01 -11.20 16.05
C LEU A 220 -9.35 -9.72 15.92
N SER A 221 -8.79 -8.88 16.79
CA SER A 221 -9.02 -7.43 16.80
C SER A 221 -7.86 -6.70 16.13
N GLU A 222 -8.16 -5.86 15.14
CA GLU A 222 -7.17 -5.01 14.47
C GLU A 222 -6.56 -3.99 15.45
N ILE A 223 -5.24 -3.82 15.36
CA ILE A 223 -4.46 -2.81 16.11
C ILE A 223 -4.25 -1.59 15.23
#